data_AF-A0ABD3NI17-F1
#
_entry.id   AF-A0ABD3NI17-F1
#
_cell.length_a   1.000
_cell.length_b   1.000
_cell.length_c   1.000
_cell.angle_alpha   90.00
_cell.angle_beta   90.00
_cell.angle_gamma   90.00
#
_symmetry.space_group_name_H-M   'P 1'
#
loop_
_entity.id
_entity.type
_entity.pdbx_description
1 polymer ?
#
loop_
_entity_poly.entity_id
_entity_poly.type
_entity_poly.pdbx_seq_one_letter_code
_entity_poly.pdbx_strand_id
1 'polypeptide(L)'
;MREIPTEKLAVYGVSLLLVIILCPLLSRIPRNRGKHPIFHLLYLAAAIASLFLLPSFIQDEVFSPGGVVVIGTVIPIYESIVAVCTIGEADDNAWLQFWITSGSLAYATEFIDNIRETFPEGGEHWYEFEFFFTLWLLLPCTDGAAVIQDRITKPLVSPIAGKLAGKFEGWIQMAIAAVNARGYGSYSSFPEEQRRFVTVALGTIYPTAASIAAVSQPADTVAAGADTTFWLTYWSAYSILFLLMDYLENFIGHIRGFYSICLVATVYLFLPMFNGAETVFRRVLVPLSGQYENMLLRDVHIVQLEMEKLIPEKSRGGVLQKASDIFMKAKYKSS
;
A
#
# COMPACT_ATOMS: atom_id res chain seq x y z
N MET A 1 -25.98 -3.99 -22.21
CA MET A 1 -25.58 -3.60 -20.85
C MET A 1 -26.57 -4.25 -19.91
N ARG A 2 -26.15 -5.19 -19.05
CA ARG A 2 -27.04 -5.76 -18.03
C ARG A 2 -27.33 -4.66 -17.01
N GLU A 3 -28.62 -4.40 -16.73
CA GLU A 3 -29.02 -3.46 -15.69
C GLU A 3 -28.48 -3.95 -14.35
N ILE A 4 -27.73 -3.09 -13.65
CA ILE A 4 -27.28 -3.39 -12.29
C ILE A 4 -28.53 -3.28 -11.40
N PRO A 5 -28.91 -4.34 -10.66
CA PRO A 5 -30.04 -4.29 -9.74
C PRO A 5 -29.94 -3.10 -8.79
N THR A 6 -31.05 -2.39 -8.57
CA THR A 6 -31.09 -1.18 -7.74
C THR A 6 -30.64 -1.44 -6.30
N GLU A 7 -30.89 -2.64 -5.79
CA GLU A 7 -30.38 -3.14 -4.50
C GLU A 7 -28.85 -3.21 -4.44
N LYS A 8 -28.17 -3.63 -5.52
CA LYS A 8 -26.70 -3.63 -5.59
C LYS A 8 -26.13 -2.21 -5.66
N LEU A 9 -26.79 -1.33 -6.42
CA LEU A 9 -26.42 0.10 -6.45
C LEU A 9 -26.54 0.75 -5.06
N ALA A 10 -27.59 0.42 -4.31
CA ALA A 10 -27.76 0.89 -2.94
C ALA A 10 -26.64 0.36 -2.01
N VAL A 11 -26.29 -0.92 -2.11
CA VAL A 11 -25.19 -1.51 -1.32
C VAL A 11 -23.84 -0.87 -1.68
N TYR A 12 -23.50 -0.72 -2.96
CA TYR A 12 -22.27 -0.05 -3.36
C TYR A 12 -22.23 1.42 -2.91
N GLY A 13 -23.36 2.12 -2.97
CA GLY A 13 -23.48 3.48 -2.45
C GLY A 13 -23.28 3.56 -0.94
N VAL A 14 -23.84 2.62 -0.18
CA VAL A 14 -23.66 2.51 1.27
C VAL A 14 -22.22 2.13 1.63
N SER A 15 -21.60 1.20 0.92
CA SER A 15 -20.19 0.82 1.10
C SER A 15 -19.26 2.01 0.84
N LEU A 16 -19.53 2.80 -0.20
CA LEU A 16 -18.77 4.02 -0.49
C LEU A 16 -18.95 5.08 0.61
N LEU A 17 -20.18 5.26 1.09
CA LEU A 17 -20.47 6.16 2.23
C LEU A 17 -19.79 5.69 3.52
N LEU A 18 -19.78 4.38 3.78
CA LEU A 18 -19.07 3.78 4.91
C LEU A 18 -17.58 4.04 4.82
N VAL A 19 -16.96 3.90 3.65
CA VAL A 19 -15.55 4.25 3.43
C VAL A 19 -15.30 5.73 3.75
N ILE A 20 -16.13 6.64 3.22
CA ILE A 20 -16.01 8.09 3.44
C ILE A 20 -16.12 8.45 4.93
N ILE A 21 -16.97 7.74 5.68
CA ILE A 21 -17.18 7.98 7.11
C ILE A 21 -16.11 7.30 7.98
N LEU A 22 -15.71 6.07 7.65
CA LEU A 22 -14.80 5.27 8.46
C LEU A 22 -13.36 5.76 8.38
N CYS A 23 -12.85 6.18 7.22
CA CYS A 23 -11.47 6.67 7.09
C CYS A 23 -11.13 7.82 8.06
N PRO A 24 -11.91 8.93 8.14
CA PRO A 24 -11.62 10.01 9.09
C PRO A 24 -11.85 9.63 10.56
N LEU A 25 -12.56 8.53 10.84
CA LEU A 25 -12.71 8.00 12.20
C LEU A 25 -11.51 7.11 12.59
N LEU A 26 -11.04 6.25 11.69
CA LEU A 26 -9.91 5.35 11.92
C LEU A 26 -8.63 6.14 12.17
N SER A 27 -8.37 7.18 11.38
CA SER A 27 -7.21 8.08 11.53
C SER A 27 -7.14 8.81 12.88
N ARG A 28 -8.24 8.94 13.63
CA ARG A 28 -8.25 9.59 14.95
C ARG A 28 -7.89 8.66 16.10
N ILE A 29 -7.92 7.35 15.89
CA ILE A 29 -7.72 6.36 16.94
C ILE A 29 -6.22 6.01 17.01
N PRO A 30 -5.54 6.19 18.15
CA PRO A 30 -4.15 5.81 18.28
C PRO A 30 -4.00 4.29 18.12
N ARG A 31 -3.00 3.86 17.36
CA ARG A 31 -2.78 2.44 17.07
C ARG A 31 -2.29 1.69 18.31
N ASN A 32 -2.94 0.57 18.62
CA ASN A 32 -2.74 -0.21 19.84
C ASN A 32 -1.43 -1.03 19.82
N ARG A 33 -0.92 -1.42 18.65
CA ARG A 33 0.21 -2.37 18.48
C ARG A 33 0.07 -3.65 19.33
N GLY A 34 -1.15 -4.12 19.56
CA GLY A 34 -1.44 -5.29 20.40
C GLY A 34 -1.16 -5.15 21.90
N LYS A 35 -1.07 -3.93 22.45
CA LYS A 35 -0.86 -3.71 23.90
C LYS A 35 -2.03 -4.24 24.74
N HIS A 36 -3.25 -4.08 24.26
CA HIS A 36 -4.46 -4.50 24.96
C HIS A 36 -5.11 -5.72 24.29
N PRO A 37 -5.01 -6.92 24.88
CA PRO A 37 -5.52 -8.15 24.25
C PRO A 37 -7.05 -8.20 24.15
N ILE A 38 -7.74 -7.41 24.97
CA ILE A 38 -9.21 -7.32 24.96
C ILE A 38 -9.75 -6.89 23.60
N PHE A 39 -9.05 -6.03 22.85
CA PHE A 39 -9.50 -5.60 21.53
C PHE A 39 -9.50 -6.75 20.51
N HIS A 40 -8.57 -7.70 20.61
CA HIS A 40 -8.57 -8.88 19.74
C HIS A 40 -9.70 -9.85 20.08
N LEU A 41 -10.01 -10.01 21.38
CA LEU A 41 -11.14 -10.83 21.83
C LEU A 41 -12.49 -10.22 21.42
N LEU A 42 -12.65 -8.91 21.61
CA LEU A 42 -13.84 -8.18 21.17
C LEU A 42 -13.99 -8.22 19.65
N TYR A 43 -12.88 -8.09 18.91
CA TYR A 43 -12.87 -8.23 17.47
C TYR A 43 -13.36 -9.62 17.04
N LEU A 44 -12.82 -10.69 17.63
CA LEU A 44 -13.23 -12.05 17.31
C LEU A 44 -14.71 -12.28 17.64
N ALA A 45 -15.17 -11.80 18.81
CA ALA A 45 -16.58 -11.89 19.18
C ALA A 45 -17.48 -11.13 18.20
N ALA A 46 -17.08 -9.94 17.75
CA ALA A 46 -17.81 -9.15 16.76
C ALA A 46 -17.80 -9.81 15.37
N ALA A 47 -16.68 -10.38 14.94
CA ALA A 47 -16.58 -11.12 13.68
C ALA A 47 -17.53 -12.32 13.67
N ILE A 48 -17.48 -13.15 14.72
CA ILE A 48 -18.39 -14.29 14.87
C ILE A 48 -19.85 -13.81 14.93
N ALA A 49 -20.16 -12.79 15.72
CA ALA A 49 -21.51 -12.24 15.80
C ALA A 49 -22.00 -11.74 14.43
N SER A 50 -21.14 -11.12 13.63
CA SER A 50 -21.51 -10.62 12.30
C SER A 50 -21.90 -11.74 11.33
N LEU A 51 -21.28 -12.93 11.42
CA LEU A 51 -21.66 -14.10 10.62
C LEU A 51 -23.07 -14.62 10.93
N PHE A 52 -23.55 -14.46 12.17
CA PHE A 52 -24.88 -14.94 12.58
C PHE A 52 -25.96 -13.86 12.54
N LEU A 53 -25.60 -12.59 12.74
CA LEU A 53 -26.55 -11.49 12.90
C LEU A 53 -26.76 -10.68 11.63
N LEU A 54 -25.81 -10.67 10.69
CA LEU A 54 -25.99 -9.95 9.43
C LEU A 54 -26.97 -10.73 8.51
N PRO A 55 -27.94 -10.07 7.89
CA PRO A 55 -28.74 -10.68 6.83
C PRO A 55 -27.88 -11.22 5.69
N SER A 56 -28.29 -12.34 5.08
CA SER A 56 -27.51 -13.01 4.01
C SER A 56 -27.15 -12.07 2.85
N PHE A 57 -28.07 -11.22 2.42
CA PHE A 57 -27.80 -10.27 1.34
C PHE A 57 -26.70 -9.25 1.66
N ILE A 58 -26.44 -8.95 2.94
CA ILE A 58 -25.32 -8.11 3.37
C ILE A 58 -24.04 -8.93 3.38
N GLN A 59 -24.10 -10.17 3.89
CA GLN A 59 -22.94 -11.06 3.92
C GLN A 59 -22.41 -11.34 2.51
N ASP A 60 -23.29 -11.59 1.54
CA ASP A 60 -22.93 -11.88 0.14
C ASP A 60 -22.19 -10.73 -0.54
N GLU A 61 -22.44 -9.49 -0.12
CA GLU A 61 -21.79 -8.30 -0.69
C GLU A 61 -20.54 -7.89 0.10
N VAL A 62 -20.56 -8.01 1.44
CA VAL A 62 -19.44 -7.66 2.31
C VAL A 62 -18.32 -8.69 2.21
N PHE A 63 -18.65 -9.98 2.26
CA PHE A 63 -17.70 -11.09 2.14
C PHE A 63 -17.57 -11.54 0.68
N SER A 64 -17.30 -10.55 -0.17
CA SER A 64 -17.12 -10.71 -1.62
C SER A 64 -15.74 -10.21 -2.05
N PRO A 65 -15.28 -10.54 -3.28
CA PRO A 65 -14.08 -9.93 -3.85
C PRO A 65 -14.09 -8.40 -3.76
N GLY A 66 -15.24 -7.77 -4.01
CA GLY A 66 -15.39 -6.32 -3.93
C GLY A 66 -15.21 -5.79 -2.50
N GLY A 67 -15.76 -6.49 -1.50
CA GLY A 67 -15.59 -6.13 -0.09
C GLY A 67 -14.12 -6.22 0.36
N VAL A 68 -13.43 -7.31 -0.03
CA VAL A 68 -11.99 -7.49 0.22
C VAL A 68 -11.16 -6.41 -0.48
N VAL A 69 -11.46 -6.04 -1.73
CA VAL A 69 -10.78 -4.93 -2.44
C VAL A 69 -10.97 -3.60 -1.72
N VAL A 70 -12.17 -3.32 -1.17
CA VAL A 70 -12.42 -2.07 -0.44
C VAL A 70 -11.54 -1.97 0.80
N ILE A 71 -11.53 -3.00 1.65
CA ILE A 71 -10.78 -2.96 2.92
C ILE A 71 -9.30 -3.27 2.75
N GLY A 72 -8.92 -4.06 1.74
CA GLY A 72 -7.55 -4.51 1.49
C GLY A 72 -6.77 -3.63 0.54
N THR A 73 -7.46 -2.79 -0.24
CA THR A 73 -6.81 -1.95 -1.25
C THR A 73 -7.29 -0.50 -1.23
N VAL A 74 -8.59 -0.24 -1.35
CA VAL A 74 -9.11 1.14 -1.49
C VAL A 74 -8.84 1.99 -0.24
N ILE A 75 -9.26 1.51 0.95
CA ILE A 75 -9.02 2.21 2.21
C ILE A 75 -7.51 2.35 2.48
N PRO A 76 -6.70 1.27 2.41
CA PRO A 76 -5.25 1.37 2.61
C PRO A 76 -4.54 2.32 1.65
N ILE A 77 -4.93 2.39 0.37
CA ILE A 77 -4.35 3.37 -0.57
C ILE A 77 -4.64 4.80 -0.07
N TYR A 78 -5.88 5.10 0.29
CA TYR A 78 -6.24 6.43 0.79
C TYR A 78 -5.43 6.80 2.04
N GLU A 79 -5.38 5.91 3.02
CA GLU A 79 -4.67 6.14 4.26
C GLU A 79 -3.15 6.22 4.07
N SER A 80 -2.59 5.46 3.12
CA SER A 80 -1.19 5.59 2.71
C SER A 80 -0.91 6.97 2.11
N ILE A 81 -1.86 7.52 1.34
CA ILE A 81 -1.72 8.87 0.79
C ILE A 81 -1.75 9.91 1.91
N VAL A 82 -2.69 9.78 2.85
CA VAL A 82 -2.78 10.68 4.00
C VAL A 82 -1.49 10.62 4.82
N ALA A 83 -1.00 9.43 5.17
CA ALA A 83 0.22 9.25 5.95
C ALA A 83 1.41 9.99 5.30
N VAL A 84 1.67 9.70 4.02
CA VAL A 84 2.77 10.33 3.26
C VAL A 84 2.58 11.83 3.08
N CYS A 85 1.35 12.36 3.08
CA CYS A 85 1.10 13.80 2.92
C CYS A 85 1.12 14.55 4.26
N THR A 86 1.01 13.88 5.40
CA THR A 86 0.98 14.51 6.72
C THR A 86 2.38 14.74 7.29
N ILE A 87 2.49 15.69 8.23
CA ILE A 87 3.76 15.96 8.93
C ILE A 87 3.96 14.89 10.01
N GLY A 88 4.97 14.05 9.83
CA GLY A 88 5.35 12.97 10.74
C GLY A 88 5.44 11.62 10.00
N GLU A 89 6.34 10.73 10.46
CA GLU A 89 6.61 9.44 9.80
C GLU A 89 6.01 8.23 10.55
N ALA A 90 5.28 8.49 11.64
CA ALA A 90 4.76 7.44 12.51
C ALA A 90 3.69 6.57 11.79
N ASP A 91 2.88 7.20 10.95
CA ASP A 91 1.82 6.52 10.20
C ASP A 91 2.37 5.79 8.96
N ASP A 92 3.45 6.29 8.35
CA ASP A 92 4.09 5.66 7.18
C ASP A 92 4.51 4.22 7.47
N ASN A 93 5.16 4.01 8.62
CA ASN A 93 5.57 2.68 9.08
C ASN A 93 4.37 1.75 9.33
N ALA A 94 3.28 2.27 9.87
CA ALA A 94 2.10 1.46 10.18
C ALA A 94 1.42 0.95 8.89
N TRP A 95 1.25 1.83 7.90
CA TRP A 95 0.67 1.44 6.62
C TRP A 95 1.61 0.57 5.79
N LEU A 96 2.92 0.78 5.88
CA LEU A 96 3.86 -0.14 5.23
C LEU A 96 3.84 -1.54 5.87
N GLN A 97 3.70 -1.65 7.20
CA GLN A 97 3.49 -2.93 7.89
C GLN A 97 2.21 -3.63 7.43
N PHE A 98 1.13 -2.85 7.21
CA PHE A 98 -0.10 -3.36 6.64
C PHE A 98 0.14 -3.94 5.24
N TRP A 99 0.79 -3.19 4.33
CA TRP A 99 1.06 -3.67 2.97
C TRP A 99 1.98 -4.88 2.92
N ILE A 100 3.00 -4.95 3.79
CA ILE A 100 3.85 -6.14 3.91
C ILE A 100 3.02 -7.38 4.21
N THR A 101 2.07 -7.28 5.14
CA THR A 101 1.30 -8.43 5.61
C THR A 101 0.11 -8.74 4.68
N SER A 102 -0.72 -7.74 4.43
CA SER A 102 -1.92 -7.85 3.58
C SER A 102 -1.55 -8.10 2.13
N GLY A 103 -0.53 -7.40 1.60
CA GLY A 103 -0.03 -7.63 0.26
C GLY A 103 0.50 -9.06 0.12
N SER A 104 1.38 -9.51 1.03
CA SER A 104 1.88 -10.90 0.98
C SER A 104 0.76 -11.94 1.01
N LEU A 105 -0.32 -11.69 1.76
CA LEU A 105 -1.49 -12.56 1.72
C LEU A 105 -2.21 -12.46 0.38
N ALA A 106 -2.66 -11.27 -0.03
CA ALA A 106 -3.41 -11.07 -1.28
C ALA A 106 -2.70 -11.65 -2.50
N TYR A 107 -1.38 -11.50 -2.58
CA TYR A 107 -0.61 -12.07 -3.69
C TYR A 107 -0.38 -13.57 -3.54
N ALA A 108 -0.31 -14.12 -2.33
CA ALA A 108 -0.28 -15.58 -2.15
C ALA A 108 -1.63 -16.22 -2.50
N THR A 109 -2.74 -15.51 -2.29
CA THR A 109 -4.09 -15.98 -2.59
C THR A 109 -4.46 -15.82 -4.06
N GLU A 110 -3.84 -14.87 -4.76
CA GLU A 110 -3.96 -14.66 -6.21
C GLU A 110 -3.60 -15.88 -7.07
N PHE A 111 -2.82 -16.81 -6.53
CA PHE A 111 -2.44 -18.06 -7.22
C PHE A 111 -3.45 -19.19 -7.00
N ILE A 112 -4.51 -18.94 -6.22
CA ILE A 112 -5.58 -19.88 -5.93
C ILE A 112 -6.82 -19.47 -6.71
N ASP A 113 -6.70 -19.42 -8.03
CA ASP A 113 -7.83 -19.19 -8.94
C ASP A 113 -8.92 -20.25 -8.67
N ASN A 114 -10.17 -19.81 -8.63
CA ASN A 114 -11.32 -20.66 -8.39
C ASN A 114 -11.17 -21.57 -7.16
N ILE A 115 -10.76 -21.00 -6.01
CA ILE A 115 -10.67 -21.77 -4.76
C ILE A 115 -11.96 -22.51 -4.41
N ARG A 116 -13.13 -21.99 -4.84
CA ARG A 116 -14.44 -22.65 -4.72
C ARG A 116 -14.60 -23.89 -5.59
N GLU A 117 -13.93 -23.97 -6.74
CA GLU A 117 -13.93 -25.15 -7.59
C GLU A 117 -12.92 -26.19 -7.09
N THR A 118 -11.76 -25.73 -6.62
CA THR A 118 -10.66 -26.60 -6.16
C THR A 118 -10.88 -27.10 -4.72
N PHE A 119 -11.54 -26.31 -3.88
CA PHE A 119 -11.85 -26.63 -2.49
C PHE A 119 -13.24 -26.12 -2.10
N PRO A 120 -14.33 -26.81 -2.50
CA PRO A 120 -15.70 -26.30 -2.37
C PRO A 120 -16.10 -25.91 -0.94
N GLU A 121 -15.77 -26.76 0.05
CA GLU A 121 -16.16 -26.53 1.45
C GLU A 121 -15.40 -25.38 2.13
N GLY A 122 -14.14 -25.11 1.76
CA GLY A 122 -13.40 -23.97 2.32
C GLY A 122 -13.36 -22.74 1.42
N GLY A 123 -13.65 -22.89 0.13
CA GLY A 123 -13.80 -21.78 -0.80
C GLY A 123 -15.09 -20.98 -0.54
N GLU A 124 -16.10 -21.59 0.09
CA GLU A 124 -17.32 -20.91 0.51
C GLU A 124 -16.98 -19.73 1.46
N HIS A 125 -16.17 -20.02 2.49
CA HIS A 125 -15.78 -19.06 3.54
C HIS A 125 -14.45 -18.34 3.28
N TRP A 126 -13.84 -18.50 2.10
CA TRP A 126 -12.54 -17.89 1.81
C TRP A 126 -12.55 -16.37 1.90
N TYR A 127 -13.55 -15.73 1.29
CA TYR A 127 -13.67 -14.28 1.32
C TYR A 127 -14.06 -13.75 2.70
N GLU A 128 -14.74 -14.55 3.54
CA GLU A 128 -14.96 -14.21 4.95
C GLU A 128 -13.62 -14.17 5.69
N PHE A 129 -12.79 -15.19 5.51
CA PHE A 129 -11.44 -15.24 6.10
C PHE A 129 -10.59 -14.05 5.64
N GLU A 130 -10.47 -13.84 4.33
CA GLU A 130 -9.69 -12.72 3.78
C GLU A 130 -10.22 -11.38 4.31
N PHE A 131 -11.54 -11.23 4.37
CA PHE A 131 -12.17 -10.01 4.87
C PHE A 131 -11.82 -9.77 6.34
N PHE A 132 -12.09 -10.74 7.22
CA PHE A 132 -11.81 -10.56 8.65
C PHE A 132 -10.31 -10.50 8.96
N PHE A 133 -9.47 -11.23 8.24
CA PHE A 133 -8.03 -11.13 8.45
C PHE A 133 -7.54 -9.73 8.07
N THR A 134 -7.92 -9.24 6.88
CA THR A 134 -7.52 -7.92 6.40
C THR A 134 -8.06 -6.80 7.27
N LEU A 135 -9.31 -6.90 7.72
CA LEU A 135 -9.91 -5.93 8.63
C LEU A 135 -9.19 -5.90 9.99
N TRP A 136 -8.77 -7.06 10.50
CA TRP A 136 -7.98 -7.15 11.73
C TRP A 136 -6.59 -6.48 11.59
N LEU A 137 -5.97 -6.56 10.41
CA LEU A 137 -4.73 -5.83 10.12
C LEU A 137 -4.96 -4.32 10.06
N LEU A 138 -6.07 -3.90 9.45
CA LEU A 138 -6.39 -2.51 9.13
C LEU A 138 -6.79 -1.69 10.37
N LEU A 139 -7.59 -2.26 11.27
CA LEU A 139 -8.18 -1.54 12.39
C LEU A 139 -7.11 -1.05 13.40
N PRO A 140 -7.12 0.24 13.81
CA PRO A 140 -6.16 0.78 14.78
C PRO A 140 -6.23 0.13 16.17
N CYS A 141 -7.42 -0.34 16.58
CA CYS A 141 -7.62 -0.93 17.92
C CYS A 141 -7.01 -2.33 18.05
N THR A 142 -7.05 -3.14 16.99
CA THR A 142 -6.36 -4.43 16.94
C THR A 142 -4.91 -4.23 16.52
N ASP A 143 -4.69 -3.40 15.50
CA ASP A 143 -3.38 -3.12 14.90
C ASP A 143 -2.64 -4.40 14.53
N GLY A 144 -3.36 -5.31 13.87
CA GLY A 144 -2.89 -6.66 13.59
C GLY A 144 -1.62 -6.69 12.75
N ALA A 145 -1.46 -5.70 11.85
CA ALA A 145 -0.25 -5.53 11.04
C ALA A 145 1.00 -5.33 11.91
N ALA A 146 0.92 -4.47 12.94
CA ALA A 146 2.01 -4.27 13.89
C ALA A 146 2.28 -5.51 14.74
N VAL A 147 1.23 -6.23 15.14
CA VAL A 147 1.36 -7.50 15.89
C VAL A 147 2.12 -8.53 15.07
N ILE A 148 1.75 -8.74 13.80
CA ILE A 148 2.46 -9.66 12.91
C ILE A 148 3.90 -9.18 12.67
N GLN A 149 4.08 -7.87 12.45
CA GLN A 149 5.41 -7.31 12.24
C GLN A 149 6.34 -7.62 13.43
N ASP A 150 5.90 -7.34 14.64
CA ASP A 150 6.72 -7.44 15.85
C ASP A 150 6.89 -8.89 16.32
N ARG A 151 5.91 -9.77 16.09
CA ARG A 151 5.92 -11.17 16.55
C ARG A 151 6.46 -12.16 15.53
N ILE A 152 6.33 -11.88 14.23
CA ILE A 152 6.61 -12.83 13.15
C ILE A 152 7.64 -12.23 12.17
N THR A 153 7.32 -11.10 11.54
CA THR A 153 8.12 -10.57 10.42
C THR A 153 9.54 -10.19 10.86
N LYS A 154 9.69 -9.42 11.94
CA LYS A 154 11.00 -9.02 12.47
C LYS A 154 11.87 -10.21 12.88
N PRO A 155 11.41 -11.14 13.74
CA PRO A 155 12.25 -12.23 14.20
C PRO A 155 12.54 -13.30 13.13
N LEU A 156 11.58 -13.61 12.25
CA LEU A 156 11.68 -14.76 11.34
C LEU A 156 11.98 -14.38 9.89
N VAL A 157 11.43 -13.27 9.41
CA VAL A 157 11.44 -12.92 7.97
C VAL A 157 12.53 -11.91 7.64
N SER A 158 12.77 -10.93 8.51
CA SER A 158 13.76 -9.86 8.27
C SER A 158 15.17 -10.37 7.89
N PRO A 159 15.73 -11.42 8.54
CA PRO A 159 17.04 -11.96 8.16
C PRO A 159 17.07 -12.57 6.75
N ILE A 160 15.93 -13.09 6.28
CA ILE A 160 15.78 -13.70 4.94
C ILE A 160 15.56 -12.58 3.92
N ALA A 161 14.67 -11.63 4.24
CA ALA A 161 14.35 -10.48 3.40
C ALA A 161 15.60 -9.65 3.06
N GLY A 162 16.47 -9.36 4.04
CA GLY A 162 17.72 -8.64 3.79
C GLY A 162 18.66 -9.36 2.80
N LYS A 163 18.74 -10.70 2.88
CA LYS A 163 19.53 -11.49 1.91
C LYS A 163 18.89 -11.51 0.52
N LEU A 164 17.56 -11.52 0.43
CA LEU A 164 16.83 -11.49 -0.84
C LEU A 164 16.97 -10.12 -1.51
N ALA A 165 16.79 -9.02 -0.78
CA ALA A 165 16.93 -7.66 -1.30
C ALA A 165 18.31 -7.43 -1.93
N GLY A 166 19.39 -7.77 -1.22
CA GLY A 166 20.76 -7.60 -1.75
C GLY A 166 21.07 -8.48 -2.98
N LYS A 167 20.51 -9.70 -3.07
CA LYS A 167 20.64 -10.53 -4.29
C LYS A 167 19.88 -9.92 -5.46
N PHE A 168 18.71 -9.36 -5.19
CA PHE A 168 17.82 -8.83 -6.22
C PHE A 168 18.39 -7.56 -6.88
N GLU A 169 19.11 -6.71 -6.15
CA GLU A 169 19.88 -5.61 -6.74
C GLU A 169 20.87 -6.11 -7.81
N GLY A 170 21.56 -7.22 -7.53
CA GLY A 170 22.42 -7.89 -8.51
C GLY A 170 21.65 -8.44 -9.72
N TRP A 171 20.47 -8.99 -9.49
CA TRP A 171 19.59 -9.48 -10.57
C TRP A 171 19.02 -8.35 -11.44
N ILE A 172 18.71 -7.18 -10.88
CA ILE A 172 18.29 -6.00 -11.64
C ILE A 172 19.40 -5.61 -12.63
N GLN A 173 20.65 -5.56 -12.17
CA GLN A 173 21.80 -5.24 -13.05
C GLN A 173 21.97 -6.28 -14.15
N MET A 174 21.85 -7.57 -13.82
CA MET A 174 21.86 -8.64 -14.81
C MET A 174 20.68 -8.56 -15.79
N ALA A 175 19.48 -8.21 -15.32
CA ALA A 175 18.29 -8.09 -16.14
C ALA A 175 18.41 -6.92 -17.12
N ILE A 176 18.89 -5.76 -16.66
CA ILE A 176 19.18 -4.60 -17.52
C ILE A 176 20.24 -4.99 -18.57
N ALA A 177 21.32 -5.65 -18.16
CA ALA A 177 22.34 -6.13 -19.09
C ALA A 177 21.80 -7.16 -20.10
N ALA A 178 20.92 -8.07 -19.67
CA ALA A 178 20.30 -9.08 -20.53
C ALA A 178 19.32 -8.46 -21.54
N VAL A 179 18.51 -7.48 -21.13
CA VAL A 179 17.63 -6.72 -22.02
C VAL A 179 18.45 -5.98 -23.08
N ASN A 180 19.53 -5.31 -22.66
CA ASN A 180 20.43 -4.62 -23.58
C ASN A 180 21.14 -5.57 -24.56
N ALA A 181 21.38 -6.83 -24.16
CA ALA A 181 22.12 -7.80 -24.98
C ALA A 181 21.25 -8.67 -25.90
N ARG A 182 20.03 -9.05 -25.49
CA ARG A 182 19.18 -10.03 -26.21
C ARG A 182 17.83 -9.47 -26.66
N GLY A 183 17.48 -8.24 -26.29
CA GLY A 183 16.16 -7.66 -26.52
C GLY A 183 15.05 -8.34 -25.70
N TYR A 184 13.86 -7.75 -25.71
CA TYR A 184 12.69 -8.17 -24.91
C TYR A 184 12.06 -9.53 -25.31
N GLY A 185 12.61 -10.23 -26.31
CA GLY A 185 12.00 -11.41 -26.93
C GLY A 185 11.91 -12.66 -26.04
N SER A 186 12.74 -12.77 -25.00
CA SER A 186 12.73 -13.95 -24.11
C SER A 186 11.49 -14.04 -23.24
N TYR A 187 10.92 -12.91 -22.82
CA TYR A 187 9.72 -12.87 -21.98
C TYR A 187 8.44 -13.12 -22.78
N SER A 188 8.38 -12.64 -24.01
CA SER A 188 7.23 -12.82 -24.92
C SER A 188 7.10 -14.23 -25.51
N SER A 189 8.01 -15.13 -25.14
CA SER A 189 8.03 -16.54 -25.54
C SER A 189 7.41 -17.46 -24.48
N PHE A 190 7.19 -16.98 -23.25
CA PHE A 190 6.54 -17.78 -22.20
C PHE A 190 5.03 -17.90 -22.43
N PRO A 191 4.40 -19.01 -21.98
CA PRO A 191 2.96 -19.13 -21.86
C PRO A 191 2.33 -17.96 -21.07
N GLU A 192 1.05 -17.69 -21.30
CA GLU A 192 0.32 -16.59 -20.66
C GLU A 192 0.37 -16.63 -19.13
N GLU A 193 0.03 -17.77 -18.55
CA GLU A 193 0.05 -17.99 -17.10
C GLU A 193 1.44 -17.72 -16.48
N GLN A 194 2.52 -18.13 -17.17
CA GLN A 194 3.88 -17.89 -16.71
C GLN A 194 4.26 -16.41 -16.78
N ARG A 195 3.77 -15.68 -17.79
CA ARG A 195 4.01 -14.23 -17.91
C ARG A 195 3.29 -13.46 -16.80
N ARG A 196 2.02 -13.81 -16.54
CA ARG A 196 1.26 -13.28 -15.40
C ARG A 196 2.01 -13.52 -14.09
N PHE A 197 2.38 -14.77 -13.84
CA PHE A 197 3.12 -15.18 -12.65
C PHE A 197 4.40 -14.37 -12.46
N VAL A 198 5.23 -14.26 -13.49
CA VAL A 198 6.49 -13.51 -13.43
C VAL A 198 6.24 -12.02 -13.16
N THR A 199 5.21 -11.42 -13.78
CA THR A 199 4.88 -10.00 -13.57
C THR A 199 4.45 -9.73 -12.14
N VAL A 200 3.55 -10.56 -11.60
CA VAL A 200 3.06 -10.42 -10.24
C VAL A 200 4.15 -10.72 -9.23
N ALA A 201 4.89 -11.81 -9.40
CA ALA A 201 6.01 -12.17 -8.53
C ALA A 201 7.09 -11.07 -8.49
N LEU A 202 7.41 -10.46 -9.65
CA LEU A 202 8.38 -9.36 -9.70
C LEU A 202 7.89 -8.12 -8.96
N GLY A 203 6.61 -7.77 -9.10
CA GLY A 203 5.99 -6.63 -8.43
C GLY A 203 5.70 -6.82 -6.95
N THR A 204 5.98 -8.00 -6.39
CA THR A 204 5.56 -8.32 -5.02
C THR A 204 6.71 -8.84 -4.18
N ILE A 205 7.45 -9.85 -4.66
CA ILE A 205 8.49 -10.53 -3.86
C ILE A 205 9.61 -9.58 -3.47
N TYR A 206 10.18 -8.85 -4.45
CA TYR A 206 11.25 -7.90 -4.15
C TYR A 206 10.76 -6.69 -3.36
N PRO A 207 9.68 -6.00 -3.78
CA PRO A 207 9.15 -4.89 -3.00
C PRO A 207 8.80 -5.26 -1.56
N THR A 208 8.24 -6.45 -1.31
CA THR A 208 8.00 -6.93 0.06
C THR A 208 9.30 -7.10 0.82
N ALA A 209 10.31 -7.76 0.23
CA ALA A 209 11.60 -7.95 0.89
C ALA A 209 12.28 -6.60 1.22
N ALA A 210 12.24 -5.64 0.29
CA ALA A 210 12.80 -4.32 0.49
C ALA A 210 11.99 -3.46 1.48
N SER A 211 10.67 -3.58 1.48
CA SER A 211 9.78 -2.94 2.48
C SER A 211 10.08 -3.46 3.89
N ILE A 212 10.28 -4.78 4.04
CA ILE A 212 10.66 -5.38 5.33
C ILE A 212 12.01 -4.86 5.80
N ALA A 213 12.97 -4.71 4.87
CA ALA A 213 14.27 -4.13 5.18
C ALA A 213 14.14 -2.67 5.64
N ALA A 214 13.35 -1.85 4.95
CA ALA A 214 13.10 -0.45 5.31
C ALA A 214 12.49 -0.31 6.72
N VAL A 215 11.41 -1.04 7.01
CA VAL A 215 10.72 -1.01 8.33
C VAL A 215 11.59 -1.58 9.47
N SER A 216 12.61 -2.37 9.14
CA SER A 216 13.52 -2.94 10.14
C SER A 216 14.67 -1.99 10.51
N GLN A 217 14.87 -0.89 9.78
CA GLN A 217 15.92 0.07 10.10
C GLN A 217 15.60 0.88 11.37
N PRO A 218 16.60 1.32 12.14
CA PRO A 218 16.42 2.24 13.25
C PRO A 218 15.79 3.57 12.78
N ALA A 219 14.73 3.99 13.49
CA ALA A 219 13.91 5.16 13.13
C ALA A 219 14.65 6.52 13.25
N ASP A 220 15.85 6.54 13.82
CA ASP A 220 16.70 7.72 13.96
C ASP A 220 17.51 8.03 12.68
N THR A 221 17.49 7.14 11.69
CA THR A 221 18.18 7.35 10.42
C THR A 221 17.27 8.07 9.41
N VAL A 222 17.75 9.17 8.83
CA VAL A 222 17.01 9.93 7.79
C VAL A 222 16.69 9.06 6.57
N ALA A 223 17.55 8.06 6.30
CA ALA A 223 17.32 7.09 5.23
C ALA A 223 16.13 6.17 5.51
N ALA A 224 15.87 5.78 6.77
CA ALA A 224 14.74 4.90 7.11
C ALA A 224 13.38 5.53 6.79
N GLY A 225 13.22 6.81 7.09
CA GLY A 225 12.01 7.57 6.76
C GLY A 225 11.78 7.68 5.25
N ALA A 226 12.83 8.00 4.51
CA ALA A 226 12.80 8.10 3.05
C ALA A 226 12.50 6.76 2.38
N ASP A 227 13.17 5.68 2.80
CA ASP A 227 12.96 4.32 2.27
C ASP A 227 11.52 3.84 2.56
N THR A 228 11.02 4.08 3.77
CA THR A 228 9.64 3.73 4.16
C THR A 228 8.63 4.49 3.31
N THR A 229 8.82 5.80 3.14
CA THR A 229 7.98 6.64 2.29
C THR A 229 7.97 6.11 0.86
N PHE A 230 9.14 5.80 0.30
CA PHE A 230 9.26 5.27 -1.06
C PHE A 230 8.43 4.00 -1.25
N TRP A 231 8.62 3.00 -0.40
CA TRP A 231 7.89 1.73 -0.51
C TRP A 231 6.39 1.89 -0.29
N LEU A 232 5.96 2.82 0.57
CA LEU A 232 4.55 3.11 0.76
C LEU A 232 3.90 3.74 -0.48
N THR A 233 4.60 4.67 -1.15
CA THR A 233 4.15 5.21 -2.45
C THR A 233 4.13 4.13 -3.54
N TYR A 234 5.09 3.20 -3.51
CA TYR A 234 5.13 2.06 -4.41
C TYR A 234 3.90 1.17 -4.26
N TRP A 235 3.59 0.70 -3.05
CA TRP A 235 2.43 -0.16 -2.81
C TRP A 235 1.12 0.52 -3.19
N SER A 236 1.01 1.82 -2.95
CA SER A 236 -0.16 2.61 -3.35
C SER A 236 -0.34 2.63 -4.87
N ALA A 237 0.73 2.87 -5.63
CA ALA A 237 0.69 2.92 -7.08
C ALA A 237 0.56 1.51 -7.71
N TYR A 238 1.29 0.53 -7.19
CA TYR A 238 1.28 -0.84 -7.69
C TYR A 238 -0.06 -1.50 -7.48
N SER A 239 -0.75 -1.25 -6.35
CA SER A 239 -2.07 -1.82 -6.11
C SER A 239 -3.10 -1.37 -7.14
N ILE A 240 -3.01 -0.13 -7.63
CA ILE A 240 -3.88 0.36 -8.72
C ILE A 240 -3.50 -0.30 -10.04
N LEU A 241 -2.20 -0.40 -10.33
CA LEU A 241 -1.73 -1.13 -11.52
C LEU A 241 -2.19 -2.58 -11.51
N PHE A 242 -2.13 -3.23 -10.35
CA PHE A 242 -2.54 -4.61 -10.13
C PHE A 242 -4.04 -4.79 -10.33
N LEU A 243 -4.88 -3.95 -9.71
CA LEU A 243 -6.34 -3.98 -9.92
C LEU A 243 -6.70 -3.74 -11.39
N LEU A 244 -6.02 -2.81 -12.07
CA LEU A 244 -6.21 -2.57 -13.49
C LEU A 244 -5.79 -3.77 -14.33
N MET A 245 -4.65 -4.39 -14.00
CA MET A 245 -4.15 -5.58 -14.68
C MET A 245 -5.15 -6.73 -14.54
N ASP A 246 -5.59 -7.04 -13.32
CA ASP A 246 -6.55 -8.12 -13.02
C ASP A 246 -7.89 -7.89 -13.74
N TYR A 247 -8.42 -6.66 -13.68
CA TYR A 247 -9.64 -6.32 -14.40
C TYR A 247 -9.48 -6.45 -15.92
N LEU A 248 -8.37 -5.92 -16.48
CA LEU A 248 -8.13 -5.91 -17.93
C LEU A 248 -7.75 -7.28 -18.48
N GLU A 249 -7.18 -8.17 -17.68
CA GLU A 249 -6.81 -9.53 -18.06
C GLU A 249 -7.99 -10.27 -18.70
N ASN A 250 -9.18 -10.15 -18.10
CA ASN A 250 -10.43 -10.73 -18.59
C ASN A 250 -10.82 -10.28 -20.01
N PHE A 251 -10.32 -9.13 -20.47
CA PHE A 251 -10.65 -8.55 -21.78
C PHE A 251 -9.51 -8.67 -22.79
N ILE A 252 -8.28 -8.41 -22.36
CA ILE A 252 -7.11 -8.23 -23.23
C ILE A 252 -5.89 -9.05 -22.80
N GLY A 253 -6.00 -9.97 -21.84
CA GLY A 253 -4.90 -10.83 -21.38
C GLY A 253 -4.28 -11.67 -22.49
N HIS A 254 -5.12 -12.17 -23.41
CA HIS A 254 -4.71 -12.94 -24.58
C HIS A 254 -3.89 -12.15 -25.61
N ILE A 255 -3.91 -10.81 -25.56
CA ILE A 255 -3.18 -9.97 -26.51
C ILE A 255 -1.68 -10.06 -26.24
N ARG A 256 -0.92 -10.39 -27.28
CA ARG A 256 0.54 -10.50 -27.20
C ARG A 256 1.16 -9.13 -26.90
N GLY A 257 1.55 -8.93 -25.63
CA GLY A 257 2.22 -7.72 -25.16
C GLY A 257 1.59 -7.09 -23.91
N PHE A 258 0.37 -7.47 -23.53
CA PHE A 258 -0.30 -6.98 -22.33
C PHE A 258 0.58 -7.10 -21.07
N TYR A 259 0.98 -8.32 -20.72
CA TYR A 259 1.87 -8.57 -19.59
C TYR A 259 3.27 -7.97 -19.72
N SER A 260 3.74 -7.70 -20.95
CA SER A 260 5.02 -7.00 -21.14
C SER A 260 4.91 -5.53 -20.74
N ILE A 261 3.79 -4.88 -21.05
CA ILE A 261 3.50 -3.51 -20.63
C ILE A 261 3.35 -3.46 -19.11
N CYS A 262 2.59 -4.40 -18.52
CA CYS A 262 2.45 -4.50 -17.07
C CYS A 262 3.81 -4.71 -16.39
N LEU A 263 4.66 -5.58 -16.93
CA LEU A 263 6.01 -5.79 -16.41
C LEU A 263 6.86 -4.52 -16.44
N VAL A 264 6.86 -3.80 -17.58
CA VAL A 264 7.60 -2.54 -17.72
C VAL A 264 7.06 -1.48 -16.76
N ALA A 265 5.74 -1.38 -16.61
CA ALA A 265 5.11 -0.48 -15.65
C ALA A 265 5.52 -0.82 -14.21
N THR A 266 5.49 -2.10 -13.84
CA THR A 266 5.93 -2.58 -12.52
C THR A 266 7.40 -2.22 -12.26
N VAL A 267 8.28 -2.46 -13.24
CA VAL A 267 9.71 -2.12 -13.15
C VAL A 267 9.92 -0.60 -13.04
N TYR A 268 9.17 0.20 -13.79
CA TYR A 268 9.19 1.65 -13.69
C TYR A 268 8.83 2.14 -12.28
N LEU A 269 7.88 1.47 -11.61
CA LEU A 269 7.43 1.86 -10.27
C LEU A 269 8.50 1.62 -9.20
N PHE A 270 9.16 0.45 -9.13
CA PHE A 270 10.09 0.13 -8.04
C PHE A 270 11.56 0.48 -8.31
N LEU A 271 11.98 0.72 -9.56
CA LEU A 271 13.38 1.04 -9.82
C LEU A 271 13.74 2.46 -9.36
N PRO A 272 14.75 2.62 -8.48
CA PRO A 272 15.14 3.93 -7.94
C PRO A 272 15.55 4.96 -9.00
N MET A 273 16.07 4.49 -10.15
CA MET A 273 16.49 5.36 -11.25
C MET A 273 15.33 6.18 -11.85
N PHE A 274 14.10 5.67 -11.80
CA PHE A 274 12.95 6.32 -12.44
C PHE A 274 12.08 7.13 -11.49
N ASN A 275 12.13 6.87 -10.17
CA ASN A 275 11.19 7.41 -9.19
C ASN A 275 9.73 7.33 -9.67
N GLY A 276 9.37 6.21 -10.30
CA GLY A 276 8.09 6.05 -10.96
C GLY A 276 6.92 6.00 -9.97
N ALA A 277 7.08 5.28 -8.86
CA ALA A 277 6.10 5.25 -7.78
C ALA A 277 5.78 6.65 -7.25
N GLU A 278 6.80 7.43 -6.92
CA GLU A 278 6.62 8.81 -6.45
C GLU A 278 5.97 9.69 -7.52
N THR A 279 6.36 9.56 -8.79
CA THR A 279 5.77 10.33 -9.88
C THR A 279 4.27 10.06 -10.02
N VAL A 280 3.87 8.79 -10.02
CA VAL A 280 2.45 8.39 -10.08
C VAL A 280 1.72 8.87 -8.83
N PHE A 281 2.32 8.68 -7.65
CA PHE A 281 1.74 9.10 -6.38
C PHE A 281 1.45 10.62 -6.37
N ARG A 282 2.46 11.44 -6.65
CA ARG A 282 2.36 12.91 -6.60
C ARG A 282 1.47 13.49 -7.71
N ARG A 283 1.48 12.91 -8.91
CA ARG A 283 0.74 13.46 -10.06
C ARG A 283 -0.67 12.91 -10.21
N VAL A 284 -0.94 11.72 -9.70
CA VAL A 284 -2.23 11.03 -9.87
C VAL A 284 -2.94 10.87 -8.54
N LEU A 285 -2.30 10.25 -7.54
CA LEU A 285 -2.98 9.86 -6.30
C LEU A 285 -3.27 11.04 -5.36
N VAL A 286 -2.31 11.95 -5.20
CA VAL A 286 -2.49 13.12 -4.33
C VAL A 286 -3.59 14.06 -4.83
N PRO A 287 -3.66 14.42 -6.13
CA PRO A 287 -4.77 15.23 -6.64
C PRO A 287 -6.13 14.56 -6.49
N LEU A 288 -6.22 13.24 -6.72
CA LEU A 288 -7.48 12.49 -6.59
C LEU A 288 -7.98 12.39 -5.14
N SER A 289 -7.07 12.39 -4.16
CA SER A 289 -7.41 12.30 -2.73
C SER A 289 -7.61 13.65 -2.04
N GLY A 290 -7.36 14.76 -2.74
CA GLY A 290 -7.47 16.11 -2.20
C GLY A 290 -6.37 16.47 -1.18
N GLN A 291 -5.25 15.74 -1.13
CA GLN A 291 -4.18 15.93 -0.13
C GLN A 291 -3.07 16.91 -0.57
N TYR A 292 -3.30 17.69 -1.64
CA TYR A 292 -2.28 18.55 -2.24
C TYR A 292 -1.72 19.59 -1.27
N GLU A 293 -2.58 20.21 -0.45
CA GLU A 293 -2.15 21.19 0.56
C GLU A 293 -1.28 20.56 1.64
N ASN A 294 -1.70 19.41 2.19
CA ASN A 294 -0.95 18.69 3.21
C ASN A 294 0.44 18.29 2.70
N MET A 295 0.49 17.75 1.47
CA MET A 295 1.73 17.39 0.82
C MET A 295 2.70 18.57 0.66
N LEU A 296 2.19 19.74 0.22
CA LEU A 296 3.01 20.95 0.13
C LEU A 296 3.52 21.41 1.50
N LEU A 297 2.66 21.37 2.53
CA LEU A 297 3.04 21.71 3.89
C LEU A 297 4.14 20.78 4.43
N ARG A 298 4.04 19.46 4.15
CA ARG A 298 5.08 18.49 4.49
C ARG A 298 6.38 18.76 3.76
N ASP A 299 6.35 18.99 2.44
CA ASP A 299 7.56 19.27 1.66
C ASP A 299 8.26 20.56 2.17
N VAL A 300 7.48 21.60 2.47
CA VAL A 300 8.00 22.84 3.09
C VAL A 300 8.64 22.54 4.45
N HIS A 301 8.02 21.70 5.27
CA HIS A 301 8.55 21.31 6.56
C HIS A 301 9.88 20.54 6.44
N ILE A 302 9.98 19.60 5.50
CA ILE A 302 11.21 18.84 5.23
C ILE A 302 12.33 19.80 4.80
N VAL A 303 12.05 20.71 3.86
CA VAL A 303 13.03 21.73 3.43
C VAL A 303 13.46 22.61 4.60
N GLN A 304 12.53 23.02 5.47
CA GLN A 304 12.87 23.78 6.66
C GLN A 304 13.83 23.01 7.58
N LEU A 305 13.54 21.74 7.87
CA LEU A 305 14.40 20.91 8.72
C LEU A 305 15.80 20.73 8.12
N GLU A 306 15.90 20.54 6.79
CA GLU A 306 17.18 20.44 6.09
C GLU A 306 17.96 21.75 6.15
N MET A 307 17.30 22.90 5.92
CA MET A 307 17.92 24.22 6.05
C MET A 307 18.41 24.47 7.49
N GLU A 308 17.62 24.10 8.50
CA GLU A 308 18.01 24.24 9.90
C GLU A 308 19.25 23.42 10.26
N LYS A 309 19.42 22.22 9.68
CA LYS A 309 20.63 21.39 9.84
C LYS A 309 21.87 22.04 9.25
N LEU A 310 21.73 22.82 8.17
CA LEU A 310 22.85 23.50 7.52
C LEU A 310 23.26 24.81 8.22
N ILE A 311 22.37 25.41 9.02
CA ILE A 311 22.65 26.66 9.73
C ILE A 311 23.40 26.37 11.05
N PRO A 312 24.55 27.04 11.32
CA PRO A 312 25.24 26.93 12.59
C PRO A 312 24.31 27.28 13.76
N GLU A 313 24.34 26.46 14.82
CA GLU A 313 23.41 26.55 15.96
C GLU A 313 23.34 27.97 16.57
N LYS A 314 24.50 28.64 16.66
CA LYS A 314 24.64 30.02 17.17
C LYS A 314 23.90 31.07 16.33
N SER A 315 23.67 30.81 15.06
CA SER A 315 23.04 31.74 14.10
C SER A 315 21.58 31.39 13.80
N ARG A 316 21.10 30.21 14.23
CA ARG A 316 19.78 29.66 13.86
C ARG A 316 18.63 30.61 14.25
N GLY A 317 18.62 31.11 15.49
CA GLY A 317 17.58 32.04 15.95
C GLY A 317 17.51 33.33 15.12
N GLY A 318 18.67 33.93 14.82
CA GLY A 318 18.74 35.17 14.04
C GLY A 318 18.36 35.00 12.56
N VAL A 319 18.72 33.86 11.95
CA VAL A 319 18.35 33.55 10.55
C VAL A 319 16.86 33.24 10.44
N LEU A 320 16.31 32.41 11.33
CA LEU A 320 14.88 32.08 11.33
C LEU A 320 14.01 33.32 11.58
N GLN A 321 14.43 34.21 12.49
CA GLN A 321 13.70 35.44 12.76
C GLN A 321 13.73 36.40 11.55
N LYS A 322 14.90 36.58 10.90
CA LYS A 322 14.98 37.35 9.64
C LYS A 322 14.12 36.74 8.53
N ALA A 323 14.10 35.41 8.40
CA ALA A 323 13.26 34.74 7.42
C ALA A 323 11.77 35.02 7.69
N SER A 324 11.33 34.88 8.94
CA SER A 324 9.96 35.20 9.36
C SER A 324 9.58 36.64 9.05
N ASP A 325 10.46 37.60 9.36
CA ASP A 325 10.23 39.03 9.08
C ASP A 325 10.08 39.32 7.58
N ILE A 326 10.87 38.65 6.72
CA ILE A 326 10.78 38.78 5.26
C ILE A 326 9.44 38.25 4.75
N PHE A 327 9.01 37.07 5.20
CA PHE A 327 7.73 36.48 4.81
C PHE A 327 6.54 37.34 5.26
N MET A 328 6.58 37.86 6.49
CA MET A 328 5.52 38.75 6.99
C MET A 328 5.47 40.06 6.20
N LYS A 329 6.62 40.67 5.85
CA LYS A 329 6.65 41.85 4.97
C LYS A 329 6.11 41.57 3.58
N ALA A 330 6.38 40.40 3.01
CA ALA A 330 5.86 40.02 1.70
C ALA A 330 4.32 39.88 1.71
N LYS A 331 3.76 39.26 2.76
CA LYS A 331 2.30 39.11 2.95
C LYS A 331 1.57 40.45 3.03
N TYR A 332 2.16 41.44 3.71
CA TYR A 332 1.60 42.80 3.79
C TYR A 332 1.70 43.60 2.48
N LYS A 333 2.54 43.18 1.52
CA LYS A 333 2.67 43.83 0.21
C LYS A 333 1.72 43.27 -0.85
N SER A 334 1.15 42.09 -0.62
CA SER A 334 0.23 41.39 -1.52
C SER A 334 -1.24 41.49 -1.09
N SER A 335 -1.55 42.31 -0.08
CA SER A 335 -2.91 42.66 0.37
C SER A 335 -3.22 44.11 0.04
#